data_AF-A0A2E5IDT4-F1
#
_entry.id   AF-A0A2E5IDT4-F1
#
_cell.length_a   1.000
_cell.length_b   1.000
_cell.length_c   1.000
_cell.angle_alpha   90.00
_cell.angle_beta   90.00
_cell.angle_gamma   90.00
#
_symmetry.space_group_name_H-M   'P 1'
#
loop_
_entity.id
_entity.type
_entity.pdbx_description
1 polymer ?
#
loop_
_entity_poly.entity_id
_entity_poly.type
_entity_poly.pdbx_seq_one_letter_code
_entity_poly.pdbx_strand_id
1 'polypeptide(L)'
;MVSLSRLMVWSMFLLGTPAFLIFQGSVTPIARLAGATTLLALLSILMFTGRPAPDIVAPIAAIKSSSIASAVETKIDLPEQEIPEPPVVTAPAEDTPVVNNTNSESTKDTAKIAKKYAVTSDAQMEFEDEVEQFVENRRERRTEIKERIARERRISLASMRNKRLREWANTEDGEGLHELIEGTQHGLQILEYRDSNLEDGLSASSLVRIDDKRVLRITRNIRFKTSRSTKDKEALDEDAEHNETGLDSSMPPPPPDMPPPPPPSM
;
A
#
# COMPACT_ATOMS: atom_id res chain seq x y z
N MET A 1 -13.65 -35.88 -3.95
CA MET A 1 -14.93 -36.59 -3.76
C MET A 1 -16.01 -35.80 -4.48
N VAL A 2 -16.77 -36.41 -5.39
CA VAL A 2 -17.86 -35.72 -6.11
C VAL A 2 -18.97 -35.42 -5.10
N SER A 3 -19.44 -34.17 -5.02
CA SER A 3 -20.53 -33.82 -4.10
C SER A 3 -21.81 -34.55 -4.51
N LEU A 4 -22.59 -35.02 -3.52
CA LEU A 4 -23.86 -35.74 -3.75
C LEU A 4 -24.82 -34.94 -4.64
N SER A 5 -24.86 -33.61 -4.47
CA SER A 5 -25.65 -32.70 -5.30
C SER A 5 -25.23 -32.73 -6.77
N ARG A 6 -23.92 -32.81 -7.05
CA ARG A 6 -23.39 -32.89 -8.41
C ARG A 6 -23.72 -34.23 -9.07
N LEU A 7 -23.66 -35.32 -8.32
CA LEU A 7 -24.08 -36.64 -8.81
C LEU A 7 -25.57 -36.65 -9.17
N MET A 8 -26.41 -36.05 -8.32
CA MET A 8 -27.86 -35.95 -8.56
C MET A 8 -28.18 -35.14 -9.83
N VAL A 9 -27.51 -34.00 -10.05
CA VAL A 9 -27.69 -33.18 -11.26
C VAL A 9 -27.22 -33.92 -12.51
N TRP A 10 -26.08 -34.60 -12.44
CA TRP A 10 -25.60 -35.46 -13.54
C TRP A 10 -26.58 -36.60 -13.85
N SER A 11 -27.13 -37.25 -12.83
CA SER A 11 -28.12 -38.33 -12.99
C SER A 11 -29.40 -37.84 -13.65
N MET A 12 -29.94 -36.69 -13.23
CA MET A 12 -31.13 -36.11 -13.85
C MET A 12 -30.87 -35.66 -15.29
N PHE A 13 -29.69 -35.14 -15.60
CA PHE A 13 -29.34 -34.75 -16.96
C PHE A 13 -29.19 -35.97 -17.88
N LEU A 14 -28.46 -37.02 -17.44
CA LEU A 14 -28.26 -38.24 -18.23
C LEU A 14 -29.56 -39.02 -18.44
N LEU A 15 -30.46 -39.05 -17.45
CA LEU A 15 -31.73 -39.78 -17.58
C LEU A 15 -32.80 -38.94 -18.29
N GLY A 16 -32.81 -37.62 -18.06
CA GLY A 16 -33.78 -36.69 -18.63
C GLY A 16 -33.59 -36.46 -20.13
N THR A 17 -32.34 -36.43 -20.61
CA THR A 17 -32.05 -36.22 -22.05
C THR A 17 -32.65 -37.32 -22.95
N PRO A 18 -32.41 -38.63 -22.72
CA PRO A 18 -33.02 -39.68 -23.53
C PRO A 18 -34.54 -39.74 -23.35
N ALA A 19 -35.05 -39.55 -22.13
CA ALA A 19 -36.50 -39.50 -21.89
C ALA A 19 -37.18 -38.37 -22.69
N PHE A 20 -36.57 -37.19 -22.74
CA PHE A 20 -37.06 -36.07 -23.53
C PHE A 20 -37.06 -36.38 -25.03
N LEU A 21 -36.00 -37.01 -25.55
CA LEU A 21 -35.90 -37.37 -26.97
C LEU A 21 -36.92 -38.43 -27.40
N ILE A 22 -37.30 -39.35 -26.50
CA ILE A 22 -38.33 -40.37 -26.75
C ILE A 22 -39.73 -39.72 -26.77
N PHE A 23 -40.03 -38.84 -25.80
CA PHE A 23 -41.36 -38.26 -25.65
C PHE A 23 -41.63 -37.00 -26.49
N GLN A 24 -40.60 -36.35 -27.07
CA GLN A 24 -40.77 -35.08 -27.80
C GLN A 24 -41.76 -35.12 -28.97
N GLY A 25 -42.02 -36.31 -29.54
CA GLY A 25 -42.94 -36.49 -30.66
C GLY A 25 -44.42 -36.60 -30.26
N SER A 26 -44.71 -36.92 -29.00
CA SER A 26 -46.08 -37.12 -28.49
C SER A 26 -46.58 -35.97 -27.61
N VAL A 27 -45.70 -35.04 -27.23
CA VAL A 27 -46.03 -33.91 -26.35
C VAL A 27 -46.38 -32.66 -27.13
N THR A 28 -47.21 -31.81 -26.53
CA THR A 28 -47.57 -30.51 -27.11
C THR A 28 -46.33 -29.62 -27.27
N PRO A 29 -46.34 -28.66 -28.23
CA PRO A 29 -45.19 -27.79 -28.48
C PRO A 29 -44.71 -27.03 -27.24
N ILE A 30 -45.65 -26.62 -26.38
CA ILE A 30 -45.39 -25.89 -25.15
C ILE A 30 -44.67 -26.78 -24.13
N ALA A 31 -45.11 -28.04 -23.98
CA ALA A 31 -44.45 -29.00 -23.10
C ALA A 31 -43.06 -29.39 -23.61
N ARG A 32 -42.88 -29.50 -24.93
CA ARG A 32 -41.56 -29.71 -25.54
C ARG A 32 -40.60 -28.56 -25.23
N LEU A 33 -41.08 -27.32 -25.33
CA LEU A 33 -40.28 -26.14 -25.02
C LEU A 33 -39.88 -26.12 -23.53
N ALA A 34 -40.81 -26.40 -22.62
CA ALA A 34 -40.54 -26.48 -21.19
C ALA A 34 -39.52 -27.57 -20.84
N GLY A 35 -39.59 -28.75 -21.48
CA GLY A 35 -38.61 -29.81 -21.30
C GLY A 35 -37.22 -29.39 -21.78
N ALA A 36 -37.13 -28.74 -22.95
CA ALA A 36 -35.86 -28.27 -23.50
C ALA A 36 -35.20 -27.19 -22.63
N THR A 37 -35.98 -26.21 -22.13
CA THR A 37 -35.44 -25.17 -21.24
C THR A 37 -34.99 -25.73 -19.89
N THR A 38 -35.69 -26.75 -19.37
CA THR A 38 -35.29 -27.44 -18.13
C THR A 38 -33.96 -28.18 -18.30
N LEU A 39 -33.75 -28.88 -19.42
CA LEU A 39 -32.46 -29.51 -19.73
C LEU A 39 -31.33 -28.49 -19.89
N LEU A 40 -31.62 -27.34 -20.51
CA LEU A 40 -30.66 -26.25 -20.64
C LEU A 40 -30.29 -25.62 -19.29
N ALA A 41 -31.27 -25.47 -18.39
CA ALA A 41 -31.04 -24.99 -17.03
C ALA A 41 -30.16 -25.96 -16.22
N LEU A 42 -30.42 -27.27 -16.32
CA LEU A 42 -29.57 -28.30 -15.70
C LEU A 42 -28.14 -28.26 -16.24
N LEU A 43 -27.96 -28.09 -17.56
CA LEU A 43 -26.66 -27.94 -18.18
C LEU A 43 -25.93 -26.67 -17.72
N SER A 44 -26.65 -25.55 -17.57
CA SER A 44 -26.11 -24.30 -17.05
C SER A 44 -25.61 -24.46 -15.61
N ILE A 45 -26.42 -25.09 -14.75
CA ILE A 45 -26.01 -25.42 -13.37
C ILE A 45 -24.77 -26.30 -13.39
N LEU A 46 -24.68 -27.29 -14.29
CA LEU A 46 -23.52 -28.16 -14.42
C LEU A 46 -22.24 -27.40 -14.81
N MET A 47 -22.35 -26.48 -15.77
CA MET A 47 -21.26 -25.61 -16.23
C MET A 47 -20.81 -24.63 -15.14
N PHE A 48 -21.74 -24.08 -14.37
CA PHE A 48 -21.44 -23.07 -13.36
C PHE A 48 -20.94 -23.68 -12.04
N THR A 49 -21.48 -24.83 -11.63
CA THR A 49 -21.08 -25.55 -10.39
C THR A 49 -19.84 -26.44 -10.59
N GLY A 50 -19.37 -26.60 -11.83
CA GLY A 50 -18.25 -27.46 -12.19
C GLY A 50 -16.87 -26.79 -12.09
N ARG A 51 -16.80 -25.47 -11.89
CA ARG A 51 -15.51 -24.78 -11.72
C ARG A 51 -14.97 -25.08 -10.32
N PRO A 52 -13.82 -25.76 -10.16
CA PRO A 52 -13.17 -25.79 -8.87
C PRO A 52 -12.93 -24.33 -8.47
N ALA A 53 -13.25 -23.99 -7.22
CA ALA A 53 -12.81 -22.71 -6.68
C ALA A 53 -11.31 -22.60 -7.00
N PRO A 54 -10.84 -21.50 -7.61
CA PRO A 54 -9.41 -21.32 -7.77
C PRO A 54 -8.80 -21.49 -6.38
N ASP A 55 -7.79 -22.35 -6.24
CA ASP A 55 -6.98 -22.39 -5.04
C ASP A 55 -6.37 -21.00 -4.90
N ILE A 56 -7.06 -20.14 -4.14
CA ILE A 56 -6.49 -18.92 -3.62
C ILE A 56 -5.55 -19.43 -2.53
N VAL A 57 -4.34 -19.81 -2.97
CA VAL A 57 -3.19 -20.02 -2.10
C VAL A 57 -2.89 -18.66 -1.48
N ALA A 58 -3.62 -18.31 -0.42
CA ALA A 58 -3.13 -17.36 0.54
C ALA A 58 -1.95 -18.06 1.23
N PRO A 59 -0.72 -17.52 1.17
CA PRO A 59 0.37 -18.02 1.99
C PRO A 59 0.10 -17.58 3.43
N ILE A 60 -0.83 -18.27 4.11
CA ILE A 60 -0.93 -18.20 5.57
C ILE A 60 0.07 -19.22 6.08
N ALA A 61 1.12 -18.66 6.65
CA ALA A 61 2.19 -19.30 7.38
C ALA A 61 1.79 -20.63 8.02
N ALA A 62 2.62 -21.65 7.76
CA ALA A 62 2.76 -22.81 8.59
C ALA A 62 3.12 -22.38 10.02
N ILE A 63 2.10 -22.21 10.88
CA ILE A 63 2.30 -22.24 12.33
C ILE A 63 1.93 -23.63 12.79
N LYS A 64 2.99 -24.45 12.86
CA LYS A 64 3.16 -25.64 13.69
C LYS A 64 2.15 -25.72 14.85
N SER A 65 1.08 -26.49 14.68
CA SER A 65 0.26 -27.02 15.78
C SER A 65 0.48 -28.53 15.85
N SER A 66 1.63 -28.91 16.41
CA SER A 66 1.81 -30.24 16.98
C SER A 66 1.82 -30.08 18.49
N SER A 67 0.81 -30.70 19.11
CA SER A 67 0.86 -31.27 20.45
C SER A 67 1.30 -30.35 21.60
N ILE A 68 0.31 -29.80 22.32
CA ILE A 68 0.14 -30.01 23.77
C ILE A 68 -1.36 -29.78 24.04
N ALA A 69 -2.12 -30.87 23.98
CA ALA A 69 -3.41 -30.99 24.65
C ALA A 69 -3.30 -32.23 25.53
N SER A 70 -2.79 -32.05 26.75
CA SER A 70 -3.11 -32.94 27.87
C SER A 70 -2.69 -32.28 29.18
N ALA A 71 -3.64 -32.28 30.12
CA ALA A 71 -3.51 -31.95 31.54
C ALA A 71 -3.19 -30.47 31.87
N VAL A 72 -4.19 -29.73 32.32
CA VAL A 72 -4.59 -29.70 33.74
C VAL A 72 -5.80 -28.77 33.87
N GLU A 73 -6.87 -29.36 34.36
CA GLU A 73 -8.08 -28.75 34.88
C GLU A 73 -7.73 -28.04 36.19
N THR A 74 -7.81 -26.70 36.23
CA THR A 74 -7.78 -25.95 37.50
C THR A 74 -8.83 -24.84 37.47
N LYS A 75 -9.92 -25.14 38.15
CA LYS A 75 -10.91 -24.24 38.76
C LYS A 75 -10.24 -22.99 39.33
N ILE A 76 -10.63 -21.80 38.88
CA ILE A 76 -10.29 -20.54 39.53
C ILE A 76 -11.59 -19.87 39.96
N ASP A 77 -11.75 -19.90 41.28
CA ASP A 77 -12.75 -19.20 42.09
C ASP A 77 -12.60 -17.69 41.91
N LEU A 78 -13.73 -17.01 41.77
CA LEU A 78 -13.83 -15.57 41.62
C LEU A 78 -14.08 -14.98 43.02
N PRO A 79 -13.19 -14.18 43.63
CA PRO A 79 -13.54 -13.45 44.83
C PRO A 79 -14.21 -12.13 44.44
N GLU A 80 -15.45 -12.00 44.86
CA GLU A 80 -16.23 -10.77 44.92
C GLU A 80 -15.56 -9.81 45.93
N GLN A 81 -15.18 -8.60 45.49
CA GLN A 81 -14.77 -7.53 46.40
C GLN A 81 -15.61 -6.27 46.20
N GLU A 82 -16.43 -6.09 47.22
CA GLU A 82 -17.17 -4.95 47.75
C GLU A 82 -16.77 -3.56 47.24
N ILE A 83 -17.81 -2.87 46.77
CA ILE A 83 -17.87 -1.42 46.51
C ILE A 83 -18.01 -0.72 47.88
N PRO A 84 -17.13 0.20 48.29
CA PRO A 84 -17.43 1.07 49.42
C PRO A 84 -18.16 2.33 48.94
N GLU A 85 -19.37 2.53 49.47
CA GLU A 85 -20.19 3.74 49.34
C GLU A 85 -19.51 5.00 49.91
N PRO A 86 -19.82 6.19 49.37
CA PRO A 86 -19.29 7.46 49.87
C PRO A 86 -20.02 7.92 51.15
N PRO A 87 -19.31 8.42 52.19
CA PRO A 87 -19.97 9.06 53.30
C PRO A 87 -20.42 10.48 52.94
N VAL A 88 -21.74 10.67 52.95
CA VAL A 88 -22.40 11.96 53.20
C VAL A 88 -22.12 12.36 54.64
N VAL A 89 -21.87 13.67 54.90
CA VAL A 89 -22.39 14.48 56.03
C VAL A 89 -21.54 15.75 56.22
N THR A 90 -22.17 16.88 55.89
CA THR A 90 -22.18 18.16 56.64
C THR A 90 -21.07 19.19 56.45
N ALA A 91 -21.49 20.31 55.85
CA ALA A 91 -20.84 21.62 55.89
C ALA A 91 -20.74 22.19 57.32
N PRO A 92 -19.70 23.00 57.59
CA PRO A 92 -20.00 24.38 58.01
C PRO A 92 -19.34 25.44 57.12
N ALA A 93 -20.12 26.48 56.87
CA ALA A 93 -19.73 27.73 56.23
C ALA A 93 -18.97 28.67 57.19
N GLU A 94 -18.37 29.69 56.56
CA GLU A 94 -17.92 30.99 57.10
C GLU A 94 -16.60 31.02 57.90
N ASP A 95 -15.52 31.48 57.26
CA ASP A 95 -15.07 32.87 57.42
C ASP A 95 -13.95 33.23 56.42
N THR A 96 -14.12 34.37 55.77
CA THR A 96 -13.06 35.15 55.08
C THR A 96 -12.85 36.44 55.88
N PRO A 97 -11.81 37.26 55.66
CA PRO A 97 -10.38 37.01 55.41
C PRO A 97 -9.50 37.76 56.44
N VAL A 98 -8.25 37.31 56.68
CA VAL A 98 -7.22 38.16 57.32
C VAL A 98 -6.05 38.30 56.36
N VAL A 99 -6.13 39.31 55.49
CA VAL A 99 -4.97 39.84 54.76
C VAL A 99 -4.52 41.07 55.53
N ASN A 100 -3.44 40.92 56.29
CA ASN A 100 -2.83 42.03 57.00
C ASN A 100 -2.02 42.87 56.01
N ASN A 101 -2.30 44.17 55.98
CA ASN A 101 -1.55 45.18 55.25
C ASN A 101 -0.16 45.35 55.86
N THR A 102 0.87 45.36 55.03
CA THR A 102 2.05 46.19 55.31
C THR A 102 2.45 46.92 54.04
N ASN A 103 2.04 48.18 53.98
CA ASN A 103 2.60 49.16 53.07
C ASN A 103 4.07 49.40 53.47
N SER A 104 4.99 49.37 52.51
CA SER A 104 6.31 49.97 52.68
C SER A 104 6.67 50.72 51.41
N GLU A 105 6.39 52.01 51.43
CA GLU A 105 6.93 52.97 50.49
C GLU A 105 8.40 53.22 50.85
N SER A 106 9.32 53.01 49.91
CA SER A 106 10.60 53.71 49.93
C SER A 106 11.26 53.71 48.54
N THR A 107 11.39 54.93 48.02
CA THR A 107 12.55 55.48 47.30
C THR A 107 12.93 54.88 45.95
N LYS A 108 12.65 55.69 44.92
CA LYS A 108 13.37 55.74 43.64
C LYS A 108 14.88 55.76 43.90
N ASP A 109 15.63 54.89 43.25
CA ASP A 109 16.96 55.19 42.69
C ASP A 109 17.37 54.16 41.63
N THR A 110 18.13 54.66 40.67
CA THR A 110 18.39 54.09 39.34
C THR A 110 19.36 52.91 39.35
N ALA A 111 18.88 51.72 38.98
CA ALA A 111 19.73 50.65 38.45
C ALA A 111 18.90 49.72 37.56
N LYS A 112 19.03 49.83 36.23
CA LYS A 112 18.53 48.81 35.29
C LYS A 112 19.42 47.57 35.39
N ILE A 113 19.28 46.84 36.48
CA ILE A 113 19.88 45.52 36.64
C ILE A 113 18.90 44.56 35.96
N ALA A 114 19.36 43.87 34.92
CA ALA A 114 18.57 42.86 34.23
C ALA A 114 18.16 41.78 35.23
N LYS A 115 16.86 41.66 35.52
CA LYS A 115 16.31 40.60 36.36
C LYS A 115 16.56 39.28 35.63
N LYS A 116 17.41 38.42 36.20
CA LYS A 116 17.57 37.04 35.74
C LYS A 116 16.25 36.32 36.00
N TYR A 117 15.44 36.11 34.96
CA TYR A 117 14.25 35.27 35.06
C TYR A 117 14.73 33.85 35.39
N ALA A 118 14.64 33.46 36.65
CA ALA A 118 14.69 32.06 37.02
C ALA A 118 13.33 31.48 36.64
N VAL A 119 13.27 30.84 35.47
CA VAL A 119 12.17 29.93 35.16
C VAL A 119 12.33 28.79 36.16
N THR A 120 11.53 28.80 37.21
CA THR A 120 11.44 27.67 38.14
C THR A 120 10.81 26.55 37.35
N SER A 121 11.57 25.48 37.08
CA SER A 121 10.95 24.26 36.56
C SER A 121 10.02 23.75 37.65
N ASP A 122 8.72 23.92 37.44
CA ASP A 122 7.73 23.28 38.28
C ASP A 122 7.82 21.77 38.05
N ALA A 123 7.70 20.96 39.10
CA ALA A 123 7.72 19.50 38.97
C ALA A 123 6.58 19.01 38.04
N GLN A 124 5.48 19.78 37.99
CA GLN A 124 4.40 19.61 37.03
C GLN A 124 4.87 19.76 35.58
N MET A 125 5.67 20.79 35.28
CA MET A 125 6.15 21.10 33.93
C MET A 125 7.16 20.05 33.45
N GLU A 126 8.07 19.59 34.31
CA GLU A 126 9.00 18.51 33.97
C GLU A 126 8.27 17.19 33.66
N PHE A 127 7.20 16.90 34.40
CA PHE A 127 6.36 15.74 34.14
C PHE A 127 5.58 15.87 32.82
N GLU A 128 5.03 17.04 32.53
CA GLU A 128 4.36 17.32 31.25
C GLU A 128 5.32 17.13 30.07
N ASP A 129 6.54 17.65 30.17
CA ASP A 129 7.60 17.47 29.16
C ASP A 129 7.98 15.99 28.97
N GLU A 130 8.10 15.20 30.05
CA GLU A 130 8.38 13.75 29.96
C GLU A 130 7.24 12.99 29.26
N VAL A 131 5.99 13.33 29.59
CA VAL A 131 4.81 12.74 28.96
C VAL A 131 4.74 13.09 27.47
N GLU A 132 5.00 14.35 27.11
CA GLU A 132 5.06 14.78 25.71
C GLU A 132 6.14 14.01 24.94
N GLN A 133 7.34 13.89 25.50
CA GLN A 133 8.44 13.14 24.90
C GLN A 133 8.08 11.65 24.73
N PHE A 134 7.42 11.04 25.72
CA PHE A 134 6.98 9.65 25.63
C PHE A 134 5.95 9.45 24.51
N VAL A 135 4.97 10.35 24.40
CA VAL A 135 3.95 10.31 23.34
C VAL A 135 4.59 10.52 21.98
N GLU A 136 5.52 11.48 21.84
CA GLU A 136 6.18 11.78 20.58
C GLU A 136 7.05 10.61 20.12
N ASN A 137 7.88 10.04 21.01
CA ASN A 137 8.64 8.83 20.72
C ASN A 137 7.71 7.68 20.29
N ARG A 138 6.55 7.52 20.92
CA ARG A 138 5.59 6.48 20.53
C ARG A 138 4.93 6.77 19.17
N ARG A 139 4.73 8.03 18.80
CA ARG A 139 4.26 8.45 17.46
C ARG A 139 5.33 8.18 16.42
N GLU A 140 6.56 8.59 16.67
CA GLU A 140 7.72 8.38 15.79
C GLU A 140 7.94 6.89 15.51
N ARG A 141 7.94 6.04 16.55
CA ARG A 141 8.03 4.58 16.36
C ARG A 141 6.89 4.03 15.50
N ARG A 142 5.67 4.54 15.66
CA ARG A 142 4.52 4.12 14.84
C ARG A 142 4.63 4.62 13.41
N THR A 143 5.12 5.82 13.15
CA THR A 143 5.30 6.35 11.80
C THR A 143 6.43 5.62 11.08
N GLU A 144 7.55 5.35 11.76
CA GLU A 144 8.66 4.55 11.25
C GLU A 144 8.19 3.14 10.84
N ILE A 145 7.46 2.45 11.73
CA ILE A 145 6.90 1.13 11.44
C ILE A 145 5.94 1.18 10.25
N LYS A 146 5.03 2.16 10.21
CA LYS A 146 4.09 2.34 9.10
C LYS A 146 4.81 2.59 7.78
N GLU A 147 5.84 3.43 7.78
CA GLU A 147 6.63 3.74 6.59
C GLU A 147 7.38 2.51 6.09
N ARG A 148 8.02 1.77 7.00
CA ARG A 148 8.71 0.51 6.67
C ARG A 148 7.76 -0.50 6.02
N ILE A 149 6.59 -0.72 6.61
CA ILE A 149 5.56 -1.63 6.07
C ILE A 149 5.08 -1.13 4.70
N ALA A 150 4.83 0.17 4.54
CA ALA A 150 4.38 0.73 3.27
C ALA A 150 5.44 0.56 2.17
N ARG A 151 6.72 0.78 2.49
CA ARG A 151 7.84 0.58 1.58
C ARG A 151 7.95 -0.88 1.15
N GLU A 152 7.92 -1.81 2.11
CA GLU A 152 7.99 -3.24 1.83
C GLU A 152 6.81 -3.72 0.97
N ARG A 153 5.58 -3.27 1.27
CA ARG A 153 4.39 -3.54 0.44
C ARG A 153 4.54 -3.01 -0.98
N ARG A 154 5.12 -1.82 -1.17
CA ARG A 154 5.37 -1.28 -2.53
C ARG A 154 6.38 -2.14 -3.29
N ILE A 155 7.45 -2.56 -2.63
CA ILE A 155 8.49 -3.42 -3.24
C ILE A 155 7.91 -4.79 -3.59
N SER A 156 7.14 -5.40 -2.69
CA SER A 156 6.51 -6.71 -2.94
C SER A 156 5.46 -6.65 -4.04
N LEU A 157 4.64 -5.59 -4.10
CA LEU A 157 3.71 -5.36 -5.20
C LEU A 157 4.44 -5.16 -6.53
N ALA A 158 5.53 -4.40 -6.55
CA ALA A 158 6.35 -4.21 -7.74
C ALA A 158 6.95 -5.55 -8.21
N SER A 159 7.46 -6.36 -7.29
CA SER A 159 7.98 -7.70 -7.58
C SER A 159 6.90 -8.63 -8.16
N MET A 160 5.71 -8.68 -7.55
CA MET A 160 4.59 -9.48 -8.07
C MET A 160 4.14 -9.00 -9.46
N ARG A 161 4.07 -7.68 -9.69
CA ARG A 161 3.75 -7.11 -11.01
C ARG A 161 4.79 -7.49 -12.06
N ASN A 162 6.08 -7.39 -11.72
CA ASN A 162 7.16 -7.79 -12.61
C ASN A 162 7.13 -9.29 -12.92
N LYS A 163 6.87 -10.14 -11.92
CA LYS A 163 6.72 -11.59 -12.12
C LYS A 163 5.58 -11.90 -13.08
N ARG A 164 4.41 -11.30 -12.86
CA ARG A 164 3.25 -11.46 -13.77
C ARG A 164 3.56 -10.96 -15.18
N LEU A 165 4.25 -9.83 -15.31
CA LEU A 165 4.65 -9.29 -16.61
C LEU A 165 5.58 -10.26 -17.35
N ARG A 166 6.53 -10.89 -16.64
CA ARG A 166 7.40 -11.93 -17.22
C ARG A 166 6.63 -13.18 -17.63
N GLU A 167 5.71 -13.66 -16.79
CA GLU A 167 4.84 -14.79 -17.13
C GLU A 167 4.01 -14.49 -18.40
N TRP A 168 3.49 -13.26 -18.52
CA TRP A 168 2.76 -12.84 -19.70
C TRP A 168 3.65 -12.76 -20.94
N ALA A 169 4.82 -12.13 -20.82
CA ALA A 169 5.80 -12.04 -21.90
C ALA A 169 6.29 -13.41 -22.41
N ASN A 170 6.34 -14.42 -21.54
CA ASN A 170 6.68 -15.79 -21.94
C ASN A 170 5.52 -16.56 -22.59
N THR A 171 4.27 -16.17 -22.30
CA THR A 171 3.06 -16.84 -22.82
C THR A 171 2.62 -16.24 -24.15
N GLU A 172 2.86 -14.95 -24.35
CA GLU A 172 2.63 -14.28 -25.61
C GLU A 172 3.74 -14.69 -26.58
N ASP A 173 3.37 -15.17 -27.77
CA ASP A 173 4.30 -15.50 -28.87
C ASP A 173 4.91 -14.21 -29.47
N GLY A 174 5.41 -13.33 -28.60
CA GLY A 174 6.03 -12.07 -28.97
C GLY A 174 7.37 -12.34 -29.63
N GLU A 175 7.51 -11.95 -30.88
CA GLU A 175 8.81 -11.90 -31.54
C GLU A 175 9.68 -10.86 -30.82
N GLY A 176 10.91 -11.22 -30.44
CA GLY A 176 11.89 -10.34 -29.79
C GLY A 176 12.43 -9.27 -30.73
N LEU A 177 11.59 -8.35 -31.21
CA LEU A 177 11.93 -7.36 -32.25
C LEU A 177 13.11 -6.47 -31.86
N HIS A 178 13.28 -6.21 -30.57
CA HIS A 178 14.41 -5.42 -30.08
C HIS A 178 15.74 -6.14 -30.33
N GLU A 179 15.83 -7.43 -29.97
CA GLU A 179 17.01 -8.28 -30.18
C GLU A 179 17.30 -8.47 -31.68
N LEU A 180 16.24 -8.64 -32.48
CA LEU A 180 16.33 -8.74 -33.94
C LEU A 180 16.92 -7.47 -34.57
N ILE A 181 16.61 -6.29 -34.04
CA ILE A 181 17.08 -5.01 -34.58
C ILE A 181 18.49 -4.63 -34.09
N GLU A 182 18.92 -5.10 -32.91
CA GLU A 182 20.29 -4.89 -32.45
C GLU A 182 21.33 -5.70 -33.24
N GLY A 183 20.91 -6.81 -33.87
CA GLY A 183 21.77 -7.60 -34.74
C GLY A 183 22.25 -6.84 -35.98
N THR A 184 23.54 -6.97 -36.32
CA THR A 184 24.09 -6.41 -37.56
C THR A 184 23.47 -7.09 -38.78
N GLN A 185 22.78 -6.30 -39.62
CA GLN A 185 22.06 -6.72 -40.84
C GLN A 185 20.74 -7.49 -40.61
N HIS A 186 19.80 -6.89 -39.90
CA HIS A 186 18.45 -7.42 -39.70
C HIS A 186 17.57 -7.46 -40.96
N GLY A 187 17.93 -6.78 -42.06
CA GLY A 187 17.14 -6.74 -43.30
C GLY A 187 15.77 -6.05 -43.20
N LEU A 188 15.34 -5.68 -41.99
CA LEU A 188 14.11 -4.96 -41.68
C LEU A 188 14.27 -3.44 -41.92
N GLN A 189 13.26 -2.82 -42.52
CA GLN A 189 13.10 -1.37 -42.62
C GLN A 189 12.42 -0.85 -41.36
N ILE A 190 13.06 0.09 -40.67
CA ILE A 190 12.53 0.71 -39.44
C ILE A 190 11.82 2.02 -39.83
N LEU A 191 10.50 2.07 -39.61
CA LEU A 191 9.70 3.29 -39.77
C LEU A 191 9.60 3.97 -38.41
N GLU A 192 10.03 5.22 -38.31
CA GLU A 192 9.93 5.97 -37.06
C GLU A 192 8.66 6.82 -37.02
N TYR A 193 7.86 6.62 -35.98
CA TYR A 193 6.74 7.47 -35.64
C TYR A 193 7.01 8.16 -34.30
N ARG A 194 7.19 9.48 -34.34
CA ARG A 194 7.38 10.34 -33.18
C ARG A 194 6.19 11.27 -33.05
N ASP A 195 5.62 11.37 -31.85
CA ASP A 195 4.58 12.37 -31.58
C ASP A 195 5.21 13.78 -31.69
N SER A 196 4.53 14.70 -32.39
CA SER A 196 5.00 16.07 -32.57
C SER A 196 5.04 16.86 -31.27
N ASN A 197 4.26 16.45 -30.25
CA ASN A 197 4.19 17.10 -28.93
C ASN A 197 5.13 16.45 -27.91
N LEU A 198 6.28 15.94 -28.34
CA LEU A 198 7.24 15.33 -27.44
C LEU A 198 8.00 16.42 -26.67
N GLU A 199 7.53 16.74 -25.47
CA GLU A 199 8.31 17.51 -24.49
C GLU A 199 9.60 16.78 -24.12
N ASP A 200 10.65 17.53 -23.82
CA ASP A 200 11.95 17.00 -23.39
C ASP A 200 11.80 16.28 -22.04
N GLY A 201 11.67 14.97 -22.09
CA GLY A 201 11.31 14.13 -20.95
C GLY A 201 11.48 12.65 -21.24
N LEU A 202 11.21 11.81 -20.24
CA LEU A 202 11.38 10.37 -20.37
C LEU A 202 10.48 9.83 -21.49
N SER A 203 11.10 9.21 -22.49
CA SER A 203 10.40 8.64 -23.64
C SER A 203 10.52 7.13 -23.67
N ALA A 204 9.47 6.43 -24.10
CA ALA A 204 9.51 5.01 -24.43
C ALA A 204 9.25 4.80 -25.91
N SER A 205 9.97 3.84 -26.48
CA SER A 205 9.75 3.31 -27.82
C SER A 205 9.05 1.95 -27.74
N SER A 206 8.00 1.77 -28.53
CA SER A 206 7.36 0.48 -28.78
C SER A 206 7.64 0.07 -30.21
N LEU A 207 8.02 -1.19 -30.42
CA LEU A 207 8.28 -1.74 -31.74
C LEU A 207 7.12 -2.64 -32.17
N VAL A 208 6.60 -2.44 -33.37
CA VAL A 208 5.47 -3.19 -33.91
C VAL A 208 5.82 -3.66 -35.32
N ARG A 209 5.75 -4.97 -35.59
CA ARG A 209 5.95 -5.51 -36.93
C ARG A 209 4.72 -5.20 -37.79
N ILE A 210 4.92 -4.54 -38.93
CA ILE A 210 3.86 -4.29 -39.91
C ILE A 210 3.79 -5.48 -40.86
N ASP A 211 4.94 -5.86 -41.43
CA ASP A 211 5.07 -7.00 -42.35
C ASP A 211 6.42 -7.69 -42.14
N ASP A 212 6.74 -8.67 -42.98
CA ASP A 212 7.98 -9.44 -42.91
C ASP A 212 9.26 -8.60 -42.98
N LYS A 213 9.19 -7.44 -43.64
CA LYS A 213 10.33 -6.55 -43.91
C LYS A 213 10.25 -5.20 -43.21
N ARG A 214 9.18 -4.89 -42.48
CA ARG A 214 8.92 -3.54 -41.95
C ARG A 214 8.54 -3.56 -40.47
N VAL A 215 9.21 -2.75 -39.67
CA VAL A 215 8.92 -2.56 -38.24
C VAL A 215 8.69 -1.07 -37.98
N LEU A 216 7.62 -0.74 -37.25
CA LEU A 216 7.29 0.60 -36.79
C LEU A 216 7.83 0.82 -35.38
N ARG A 217 8.67 1.84 -35.20
CA ARG A 217 9.11 2.33 -33.91
C ARG A 217 8.26 3.53 -33.50
N ILE A 218 7.41 3.34 -32.50
CA ILE A 218 6.51 4.38 -31.97
C ILE A 218 7.15 4.94 -30.70
N THR A 219 7.58 6.20 -30.73
CA THR A 219 8.18 6.89 -29.57
C THR A 219 7.15 7.81 -28.91
N ARG A 220 6.89 7.63 -27.60
CA ARG A 220 5.94 8.41 -26.80
C ARG A 220 6.56 8.87 -25.47
N ASN A 221 6.09 9.98 -24.93
CA ASN A 221 6.48 10.46 -23.60
C ASN A 221 5.78 9.63 -22.50
N ILE A 222 6.53 9.22 -21.47
CA ILE A 222 6.01 8.58 -20.27
C ILE A 222 5.93 9.61 -19.14
N ARG A 223 4.70 9.95 -18.74
CA ARG A 223 4.47 10.78 -17.56
C ARG A 223 4.38 9.92 -16.30
N PHE A 224 5.33 10.09 -15.39
CA PHE A 224 5.23 9.53 -14.04
C PHE A 224 4.48 10.51 -13.13
N LYS A 225 3.37 10.07 -12.52
CA LYS A 225 2.77 10.80 -11.40
C LYS A 225 3.64 10.56 -10.17
N THR A 226 4.66 11.39 -9.96
CA THR A 226 5.35 11.40 -8.66
C THR A 226 4.35 11.85 -7.60
N SER A 227 3.97 10.97 -6.70
CA SER A 227 3.06 11.30 -5.59
C SER A 227 3.80 12.02 -4.45
N ARG A 228 4.88 12.76 -4.77
CA ARG A 228 5.51 13.66 -3.80
C ARG A 228 4.70 14.94 -3.82
N SER A 229 3.73 14.99 -2.91
CA SER A 229 2.96 16.15 -2.52
C SER A 229 3.79 17.43 -2.62
N THR A 230 3.44 18.30 -3.56
CA THR A 230 3.86 19.71 -3.59
C THR A 230 3.03 20.54 -2.60
N LYS A 231 2.56 19.95 -1.50
CA LYS A 231 1.71 20.60 -0.50
C LYS A 231 2.47 21.09 0.75
N ASP A 232 3.78 20.84 0.81
CA ASP A 232 4.64 21.30 1.90
C ASP A 232 5.39 22.62 1.55
N LYS A 233 4.98 23.32 0.47
CA LYS A 233 5.58 24.59 0.04
C LYS A 233 4.68 25.82 0.17
N GLU A 234 3.42 25.68 0.57
CA GLU A 234 2.44 26.79 0.59
C GLU A 234 2.10 27.32 1.99
N ALA A 235 2.89 27.00 3.02
CA ALA A 235 2.60 27.43 4.41
C ALA A 235 3.72 28.27 5.06
N LEU A 236 4.64 28.83 4.28
CA LEU A 236 5.71 29.71 4.75
C LEU A 236 5.97 30.80 3.70
N ASP A 237 4.98 31.66 3.45
CA ASP A 237 5.17 32.89 2.66
C ASP A 237 4.30 34.01 3.26
N GLU A 238 4.56 34.37 4.52
CA GLU A 238 4.49 35.76 4.95
C GLU A 238 5.79 36.03 5.71
N ASP A 239 6.47 37.12 5.36
CA ASP A 239 7.69 37.66 5.96
C ASP A 239 9.05 37.11 5.48
N ALA A 240 9.43 37.44 4.24
CA ALA A 240 10.80 37.89 3.94
C ALA A 240 10.93 38.38 2.47
N GLU A 241 10.59 39.64 2.22
CA GLU A 241 11.26 40.39 1.16
C GLU A 241 12.72 40.59 1.56
N HIS A 242 13.63 39.79 1.00
CA HIS A 242 14.98 40.24 0.61
C HIS A 242 15.64 39.20 -0.30
N ASN A 243 15.59 39.51 -1.61
CA ASN A 243 16.71 39.56 -2.54
C ASN A 243 17.75 38.41 -2.63
N GLU A 244 17.93 38.01 -3.90
CA GLU A 244 19.17 37.54 -4.56
C GLU A 244 19.44 36.04 -4.61
N THR A 245 19.07 35.47 -5.78
CA THR A 245 19.93 34.67 -6.67
C THR A 245 21.20 34.07 -6.06
N GLY A 246 21.20 32.75 -5.85
CA GLY A 246 22.42 32.02 -5.49
C GLY A 246 22.15 30.58 -5.07
N LEU A 247 21.69 29.74 -5.99
CA LEU A 247 21.72 28.29 -5.80
C LEU A 247 23.18 27.83 -5.81
N ASP A 248 23.80 27.78 -4.63
CA ASP A 248 25.05 27.07 -4.36
C ASP A 248 24.82 25.57 -4.59
N SER A 249 24.96 25.17 -5.85
CA SER A 249 25.10 23.77 -6.24
C SER A 249 26.53 23.33 -5.95
N SER A 250 26.82 23.01 -4.70
CA SER A 250 28.07 22.33 -4.31
C SER A 250 27.98 20.83 -4.63
N MET A 251 27.97 20.51 -5.92
CA MET A 251 28.38 19.20 -6.40
C MET A 251 29.92 19.24 -6.55
N PRO A 252 30.69 18.35 -5.92
CA PRO A 252 32.13 18.32 -6.15
C PRO A 252 32.40 17.98 -7.63
N PRO A 253 33.38 18.63 -8.29
CA PRO A 253 33.70 18.34 -9.68
C PRO A 253 34.23 16.90 -9.83
N PRO A 254 34.01 16.25 -10.98
CA PRO A 254 34.62 14.96 -11.28
C PRO A 254 36.15 15.09 -11.27
N PRO A 255 36.88 14.07 -10.80
CA PRO A 255 38.33 14.10 -10.73
C PRO A 255 38.96 14.27 -12.12
N PRO A 256 40.11 14.97 -12.24
CA PRO A 256 40.83 15.17 -13.50
C PRO A 256 41.27 13.84 -14.12
N ASP A 257 41.24 13.77 -15.46
CA ASP A 257 41.75 12.66 -16.27
C ASP A 257 43.15 12.23 -15.82
N MET A 258 43.24 11.01 -15.27
CA MET A 258 44.51 10.37 -14.94
C MET A 258 45.19 9.96 -16.24
N PRO A 259 46.50 10.23 -16.44
CA PRO A 259 47.21 9.74 -17.61
C PRO A 259 47.20 8.21 -17.62
N PRO A 260 47.16 7.57 -18.81
CA PRO A 260 47.12 6.12 -18.90
C PRO A 260 48.37 5.52 -18.22
N PRO A 261 48.23 4.38 -17.51
CA PRO A 261 49.37 3.73 -16.87
C PRO A 261 50.41 3.29 -17.92
N PRO A 262 51.71 3.30 -17.56
CA PRO A 262 52.76 2.87 -18.47
C PRO A 262 52.59 1.39 -18.84
N PRO A 263 52.97 1.00 -20.08
CA PRO A 263 52.89 -0.38 -20.51
C PRO A 263 53.77 -1.27 -19.62
N PRO A 264 53.35 -2.52 -19.37
CA PRO A 264 54.14 -3.46 -18.58
C PRO A 264 55.50 -3.70 -19.24
N SER A 265 56.56 -3.48 -18.48
CA SER A 265 57.90 -3.98 -18.81
C SER A 265 57.88 -5.51 -18.76
N MET A 266 58.52 -6.14 -19.76
CA MET A 266 58.79 -7.58 -19.79
C MET A 266 59.50 -8.08 -18.53
#